data_AF-A0A424QE28-F1
#
_entry.id   AF-A0A424QE28-F1
#
_cell.length_a   1.000
_cell.length_b   1.000
_cell.length_c   1.000
_cell.angle_alpha   90.00
_cell.angle_beta   90.00
_cell.angle_gamma   90.00
#
_symmetry.space_group_name_H-M   'P 1'
#
loop_
_entity.id
_entity.type
_entity.pdbx_description
1 polymer ?
#
loop_
_entity_poly.entity_id
_entity_poly.type
_entity_poly.pdbx_seq_one_letter_code
_entity_poly.pdbx_strand_id
1 'polypeptide(L)'
;MSFDPLSKIIGLEGYATDTNGIGGVLKSRTTDFRVEEISTPLHLDPRGRFTVARITLTNWETNRFCTNLARILSIPRNRIFFAGTKDKRAVTQQLFVIDANQNKVSQVEMPDVEIEILGRTHQKIGFGNHRGNRFTIVARGCSHSDGTPMTEQEAMAEVERIKAKLDQNVGKDLFPNWIGPQRFGSGRPVTAEVGRHIIADRWEDAVMTYLSMKGITENTDVENFRKFIRENGPIEEALEIIPKWLGFEKRMLEQIIRQPDDWVAAIKKLPNNLQLMTIHALQSIVFNKSLNARISADLPISVPVAGDLVGRIDEKGQLDAGSCIVVE
;
A
#
# COMPACT_ATOMS: atom_id res chain seq x y z
N MET A 1 8.11 -19.03 -16.70
CA MET A 1 7.56 -18.02 -15.77
C MET A 1 6.60 -18.72 -14.83
N SER A 2 6.94 -18.94 -13.56
CA SER A 2 5.93 -19.37 -12.57
C SER A 2 5.22 -18.13 -12.06
N PHE A 3 3.92 -18.01 -12.33
CA PHE A 3 3.13 -16.94 -11.74
C PHE A 3 2.90 -17.28 -10.27
N ASP A 4 3.24 -16.33 -9.40
CA ASP A 4 2.84 -16.35 -8.02
C ASP A 4 1.29 -16.42 -7.94
N PRO A 5 0.69 -17.42 -7.25
CA PRO A 5 -0.75 -17.58 -7.16
C PRO A 5 -1.49 -16.32 -6.69
N LEU A 6 -0.86 -15.52 -5.81
CA LEU A 6 -1.43 -14.27 -5.34
C LEU A 6 -1.57 -13.26 -6.49
N SER A 7 -0.53 -13.10 -7.32
CA SER A 7 -0.51 -12.19 -8.47
C SER A 7 -1.67 -12.45 -9.44
N LYS A 8 -1.97 -13.73 -9.73
CA LYS A 8 -3.12 -14.11 -10.57
C LYS A 8 -4.45 -13.70 -9.94
N ILE A 9 -4.62 -13.93 -8.64
CA ILE A 9 -5.87 -13.59 -7.92
C ILE A 9 -6.14 -12.08 -7.97
N ILE A 10 -5.10 -11.26 -7.88
CA ILE A 10 -5.23 -9.79 -7.87
C ILE A 10 -5.18 -9.14 -9.27
N GLY A 11 -5.23 -9.95 -10.33
CA GLY A 11 -5.22 -9.48 -11.72
C GLY A 11 -3.88 -8.94 -12.20
N LEU A 12 -2.78 -9.15 -11.47
CA LEU A 12 -1.41 -8.92 -11.94
C LEU A 12 -0.99 -10.07 -12.85
N GLU A 13 -1.68 -10.17 -13.96
CA GLU A 13 -1.42 -11.13 -15.02
C GLU A 13 -0.50 -10.46 -16.05
N GLY A 14 0.56 -11.14 -16.47
CA GLY A 14 1.49 -10.66 -17.49
C GLY A 14 2.54 -9.64 -16.99
N TYR A 15 3.31 -9.15 -17.96
CA TYR A 15 4.38 -8.17 -17.81
C TYR A 15 4.35 -7.22 -19.01
N ALA A 16 4.92 -6.02 -18.87
CA ALA A 16 5.06 -5.09 -19.99
C ALA A 16 6.23 -5.43 -20.92
N THR A 17 7.09 -6.37 -20.52
CA THR A 17 8.24 -6.83 -21.30
C THR A 17 8.30 -8.35 -21.32
N ASP A 18 8.93 -8.89 -22.36
CA ASP A 18 9.22 -10.31 -22.56
C ASP A 18 10.61 -10.71 -22.03
N THR A 19 11.34 -9.76 -21.44
CA THR A 19 12.66 -9.96 -20.86
C THR A 19 12.61 -10.85 -19.62
N ASN A 20 13.71 -11.52 -19.33
CA ASN A 20 13.85 -12.23 -18.05
C ASN A 20 14.01 -11.23 -16.90
N GLY A 21 13.59 -11.61 -15.71
CA GLY A 21 13.89 -10.86 -14.50
C GLY A 21 15.31 -11.13 -14.01
N ILE A 22 15.83 -10.26 -13.15
CA ILE A 22 17.13 -10.43 -12.48
C ILE A 22 17.05 -11.28 -11.20
N GLY A 23 15.87 -11.79 -10.85
CA GLY A 23 15.64 -12.47 -9.57
C GLY A 23 15.90 -11.55 -8.37
N GLY A 24 16.53 -12.09 -7.34
CA GLY A 24 16.93 -11.36 -6.15
C GLY A 24 15.82 -11.12 -5.12
N VAL A 25 16.24 -10.71 -3.92
CA VAL A 25 15.37 -10.48 -2.76
C VAL A 25 15.44 -9.03 -2.34
N LEU A 26 14.28 -8.36 -2.35
CA LEU A 26 14.12 -6.99 -1.87
C LEU A 26 13.97 -6.94 -0.35
N LYS A 27 14.30 -5.78 0.25
CA LYS A 27 14.15 -5.54 1.70
C LYS A 27 14.86 -6.60 2.57
N SER A 28 15.93 -7.21 2.06
CA SER A 28 16.73 -8.20 2.81
C SER A 28 17.26 -7.58 4.10
N ARG A 29 17.85 -6.38 3.99
CA ARG A 29 18.18 -5.48 5.10
C ARG A 29 17.27 -4.26 5.07
N THR A 30 17.06 -3.61 6.22
CA THR A 30 16.27 -2.35 6.30
C THR A 30 16.85 -1.26 5.40
N THR A 31 18.17 -1.18 5.30
CA THR A 31 18.91 -0.19 4.49
C THR A 31 18.83 -0.42 2.99
N ASP A 32 18.34 -1.59 2.55
CA ASP A 32 18.16 -1.93 1.13
C ASP A 32 16.95 -1.24 0.51
N PHE A 33 16.11 -0.60 1.32
CA PHE A 33 14.92 0.10 0.86
C PHE A 33 14.91 1.48 1.48
N ARG A 34 15.25 2.48 0.68
CA ARG A 34 15.26 3.88 1.10
C ARG A 34 14.15 4.64 0.40
N VAL A 35 13.44 5.46 1.16
CA VAL A 35 12.34 6.28 0.66
C VAL A 35 12.58 7.72 1.10
N GLU A 36 12.78 8.60 0.15
CA GLU A 36 12.91 10.03 0.39
C GLU A 36 11.66 10.74 -0.13
N GLU A 37 10.95 11.44 0.75
CA GLU A 37 9.77 12.20 0.37
C GLU A 37 10.17 13.41 -0.51
N ILE A 38 9.52 13.53 -1.66
CA ILE A 38 9.57 14.74 -2.49
C ILE A 38 8.45 15.65 -1.99
N SER A 39 8.74 16.46 -0.98
CA SER A 39 7.74 17.30 -0.30
C SER A 39 7.29 18.47 -1.18
N THR A 40 6.08 18.95 -0.91
CA THR A 40 5.61 20.24 -1.43
C THR A 40 6.45 21.37 -0.80
N PRO A 41 6.89 22.39 -1.56
CA PRO A 41 7.65 23.50 -0.99
C PRO A 41 6.92 24.16 0.17
N LEU A 42 7.64 24.38 1.28
CA LEU A 42 7.17 25.18 2.41
C LEU A 42 7.85 26.54 2.42
N HIS A 43 7.08 27.57 2.74
CA HIS A 43 7.62 28.89 2.99
C HIS A 43 8.21 28.93 4.41
N LEU A 44 9.53 29.16 4.50
CA LEU A 44 10.23 29.28 5.77
C LEU A 44 10.28 30.74 6.22
N ASP A 45 9.99 30.96 7.49
CA ASP A 45 10.05 32.24 8.16
C ASP A 45 10.65 32.02 9.56
N PRO A 46 11.77 32.67 9.93
CA PRO A 46 12.36 32.58 11.27
C PRO A 46 11.40 32.93 12.41
N ARG A 47 10.35 33.74 12.17
CA ARG A 47 9.28 34.09 13.12
C ARG A 47 8.12 33.08 13.11
N GLY A 48 8.22 32.05 12.27
CA GLY A 48 7.25 30.97 12.13
C GLY A 48 6.89 30.32 13.47
N ARG A 49 5.62 29.96 13.63
CA ARG A 49 5.15 29.26 14.84
C ARG A 49 5.75 27.86 14.96
N PHE A 50 5.79 27.13 13.86
CA PHE A 50 6.14 25.70 13.83
C PHE A 50 7.60 25.49 13.46
N THR A 51 8.21 24.45 14.00
CA THR A 51 9.52 23.96 13.58
C THR A 51 9.36 23.01 12.40
N VAL A 52 10.15 23.23 11.36
CA VAL A 52 10.24 22.33 10.20
C VAL A 52 11.49 21.48 10.34
N ALA A 53 11.31 20.16 10.31
CA ALA A 53 12.42 19.22 10.39
C ALA A 53 12.31 18.17 9.27
N ARG A 54 13.44 17.85 8.66
CA ARG A 54 13.61 16.65 7.85
C ARG A 54 14.06 15.55 8.79
N ILE A 55 13.28 14.47 8.86
CA ILE A 55 13.54 13.39 9.82
C ILE A 55 13.77 12.10 9.04
N THR A 56 14.91 11.48 9.31
CA THR A 56 15.26 10.16 8.81
C THR A 56 14.97 9.12 9.89
N LEU A 57 14.21 8.10 9.52
CA LEU A 57 13.73 7.04 10.38
C LEU A 57 14.18 5.69 9.83
N THR A 58 14.92 4.91 10.61
CA THR A 58 15.36 3.56 10.24
C THR A 58 14.54 2.52 11.01
N ASN A 59 13.78 1.68 10.30
CA ASN A 59 12.95 0.62 10.89
C ASN A 59 11.80 1.10 11.83
N TRP A 60 11.27 2.32 11.62
CA TRP A 60 10.21 2.90 12.44
C TRP A 60 8.88 2.97 11.72
N GLU A 61 7.79 2.71 12.46
CA GLU A 61 6.45 3.10 12.00
C GLU A 61 6.21 4.57 12.40
N THR A 62 5.71 5.38 11.45
CA THR A 62 5.60 6.84 11.59
C THR A 62 4.77 7.28 12.79
N ASN A 63 3.64 6.62 13.08
CA ASN A 63 2.78 6.98 14.22
C ASN A 63 3.41 6.61 15.56
N ARG A 64 4.12 5.48 15.65
CA ARG A 64 4.92 5.11 16.82
C ARG A 64 6.00 6.17 17.09
N PHE A 65 6.71 6.59 16.04
CA PHE A 65 7.69 7.68 16.14
C PHE A 65 7.03 8.97 16.66
N CYS A 66 5.94 9.43 16.03
CA CYS A 66 5.26 10.65 16.45
C CYS A 66 4.74 10.59 17.90
N THR A 67 4.31 9.42 18.36
CA THR A 67 3.87 9.22 19.75
C THR A 67 5.01 9.37 20.74
N ASN A 68 6.19 8.85 20.41
CA ASN A 68 7.39 9.00 21.22
C ASN A 68 7.92 10.44 21.19
N LEU A 69 7.99 11.06 20.02
CA LEU A 69 8.39 12.45 19.86
C LEU A 69 7.48 13.40 20.66
N ALA A 70 6.16 13.20 20.59
CA ALA A 70 5.18 13.98 21.36
C ALA A 70 5.43 13.89 22.87
N ARG A 71 5.75 12.69 23.37
CA ARG A 71 6.07 12.46 24.79
C ARG A 71 7.35 13.18 25.21
N ILE A 72 8.42 13.08 24.42
CA ILE A 72 9.71 13.75 24.71
C ILE A 72 9.55 15.26 24.72
N LEU A 73 8.76 15.81 23.78
CA LEU A 73 8.52 17.24 23.67
C LEU A 73 7.45 17.77 24.64
N SER A 74 6.77 16.89 25.39
CA SER A 74 5.64 17.22 26.25
C SER A 74 4.53 17.99 25.52
N ILE A 75 4.20 17.57 24.29
CA ILE A 75 3.12 18.14 23.49
C ILE A 75 2.07 17.08 23.12
N PRO A 76 0.82 17.47 22.84
CA PRO A 76 -0.16 16.55 22.26
C PRO A 76 0.28 15.99 20.90
N ARG A 77 0.01 14.72 20.61
CA ARG A 77 0.37 14.06 19.33
C ARG A 77 -0.18 14.78 18.09
N ASN A 78 -1.38 15.37 18.17
CA ASN A 78 -1.99 16.10 17.05
C ASN A 78 -1.27 17.42 16.71
N ARG A 79 -0.20 17.77 17.43
CA ARG A 79 0.69 18.91 17.14
C ARG A 79 1.92 18.54 16.30
N ILE A 80 1.99 17.31 15.80
CA ILE A 80 3.01 16.81 14.86
C ILE A 80 2.32 16.50 13.54
N PHE A 81 2.74 17.20 12.49
CA PHE A 81 2.13 17.17 11.17
C PHE A 81 3.12 16.56 10.15
N PHE A 82 2.63 15.70 9.25
CA PHE A 82 3.39 15.07 8.15
C PHE A 82 2.45 14.72 6.98
N ALA A 83 3.02 14.53 5.77
CA ALA A 83 2.23 14.36 4.54
C ALA A 83 1.74 12.92 4.29
N GLY A 84 2.34 11.93 4.92
CA GLY A 84 1.89 10.54 4.85
C GLY A 84 2.82 9.59 5.60
N THR A 85 2.33 8.38 5.90
CA THR A 85 3.16 7.31 6.47
C THR A 85 4.05 6.70 5.38
N LYS A 86 5.22 6.18 5.77
CA LYS A 86 6.13 5.46 4.89
C LYS A 86 6.32 4.03 5.39
N ASP A 87 6.97 3.18 4.59
CA ASP A 87 7.29 1.81 4.96
C ASP A 87 8.04 1.71 6.28
N LYS A 88 7.56 0.87 7.21
CA LYS A 88 8.27 0.59 8.46
C LYS A 88 9.63 -0.04 8.21
N ARG A 89 9.69 -1.10 7.39
CA ARG A 89 10.94 -1.86 7.10
C ARG A 89 11.72 -1.18 5.98
N ALA A 90 12.20 0.02 6.26
CA ALA A 90 12.93 0.89 5.35
C ALA A 90 13.76 1.93 6.12
N VAL A 91 14.64 2.64 5.42
CA VAL A 91 15.15 3.95 5.83
C VAL A 91 14.28 4.99 5.15
N THR A 92 13.57 5.80 5.92
CA THR A 92 12.60 6.76 5.36
C THR A 92 12.96 8.17 5.79
N GLN A 93 12.97 9.10 4.86
CA GLN A 93 13.26 10.51 5.10
C GLN A 93 12.06 11.33 4.65
N GLN A 94 11.47 12.10 5.56
CA GLN A 94 10.31 12.93 5.23
C GLN A 94 10.23 14.20 6.06
N LEU A 95 9.38 15.12 5.62
CA LEU A 95 9.20 16.40 6.27
C LEU A 95 8.18 16.31 7.41
N PHE A 96 8.53 16.87 8.55
CA PHE A 96 7.64 17.07 9.69
C PHE A 96 7.53 18.55 10.01
N VAL A 97 6.30 18.99 10.32
CA VAL A 97 6.04 20.29 10.93
C VAL A 97 5.57 20.04 12.35
N ILE A 98 6.25 20.66 13.32
CA ILE A 98 6.10 20.38 14.75
C ILE A 98 5.78 21.68 15.49
N ASP A 99 4.68 21.72 16.24
CA ASP A 99 4.32 22.86 17.10
C ASP A 99 5.10 22.83 18.42
N ALA A 100 6.41 22.92 18.31
CA ALA A 100 7.38 23.03 19.40
C ALA A 100 8.53 23.96 19.01
N ASN A 101 9.28 24.44 20.01
CA ASN A 101 10.46 25.28 19.80
C ASN A 101 11.58 24.47 19.13
N GLN A 102 12.23 25.05 18.11
CA GLN A 102 13.28 24.40 17.33
C GLN A 102 14.42 23.86 18.19
N ASN A 103 14.80 24.56 19.26
CA ASN A 103 15.89 24.15 20.16
C ASN A 103 15.52 22.90 20.96
N LYS A 104 14.23 22.72 21.29
CA LYS A 104 13.75 21.49 21.93
C LYS A 104 13.74 20.34 20.94
N VAL A 105 13.33 20.59 19.70
CA VAL A 105 13.28 19.56 18.65
C VAL A 105 14.69 19.09 18.27
N SER A 106 15.67 20.00 18.17
CA SER A 106 17.05 19.67 17.85
C SER A 106 17.78 18.87 18.93
N GLN A 107 17.29 18.90 20.17
CA GLN A 107 17.85 18.15 21.30
C GLN A 107 17.22 16.77 21.48
N VAL A 108 16.25 16.39 20.63
CA VAL A 108 15.63 15.08 20.72
C VAL A 108 16.60 14.02 20.22
N GLU A 109 16.97 13.11 21.11
CA GLU A 109 17.76 11.93 20.79
C GLU A 109 16.88 10.68 20.88
N MET A 110 16.90 9.89 19.81
CA MET A 110 16.20 8.61 19.73
C MET A 110 17.03 7.64 18.89
N PRO A 111 17.12 6.35 19.27
CA PRO A 111 17.78 5.34 18.44
C PRO A 111 17.15 5.26 17.05
N ASP A 112 18.00 5.12 16.02
CA ASP A 112 17.58 4.95 14.62
C ASP A 112 16.77 6.13 14.05
N VAL A 113 16.92 7.32 14.64
CA VAL A 113 16.27 8.56 14.22
C VAL A 113 17.32 9.66 14.06
N GLU A 114 17.29 10.34 12.91
CA GLU A 114 18.08 11.55 12.66
C GLU A 114 17.13 12.72 12.41
N ILE A 115 17.38 13.86 13.05
CA ILE A 115 16.54 15.06 12.95
C ILE A 115 17.39 16.22 12.42
N GLU A 116 17.10 16.67 11.22
CA GLU A 116 17.70 17.86 10.60
C GLU A 116 16.68 19.01 10.66
N ILE A 117 17.01 20.07 11.41
CA ILE A 117 16.16 21.28 11.46
C ILE A 117 16.38 22.11 10.20
N LEU A 118 15.30 22.37 9.46
CA LEU A 118 15.33 23.20 8.25
C LEU A 118 15.00 24.66 8.53
N GLY A 119 14.28 24.93 9.62
CA GLY A 119 13.88 26.28 10.01
C GLY A 119 12.50 26.30 10.65
N ARG A 120 11.78 27.40 10.45
CA ARG A 120 10.46 27.64 11.03
C ARG A 120 9.45 28.05 9.97
N THR A 121 8.17 27.84 10.21
CA THR A 121 7.09 28.20 9.28
C THR A 121 5.80 28.55 10.02
N HIS A 122 4.90 29.28 9.35
CA HIS A 122 3.50 29.45 9.78
C HIS A 122 2.56 28.40 9.17
N GLN A 123 3.05 27.60 8.23
CA GLN A 123 2.25 26.60 7.51
C GLN A 123 2.22 25.26 8.26
N LYS A 124 1.09 24.56 8.20
CA LYS A 124 1.00 23.14 8.56
C LYS A 124 1.08 22.30 7.28
N ILE A 125 1.42 21.03 7.42
CA ILE A 125 1.28 20.03 6.35
C ILE A 125 0.15 19.07 6.68
N GLY A 126 -0.69 18.77 5.68
CA GLY A 126 -1.76 17.79 5.77
C GLY A 126 -1.40 16.48 5.07
N PHE A 127 -2.19 15.43 5.32
CA PHE A 127 -2.10 14.19 4.57
C PHE A 127 -2.29 14.45 3.07
N GLY A 128 -1.43 13.86 2.25
CA GLY A 128 -1.42 14.05 0.79
C GLY A 128 -0.55 15.22 0.30
N ASN A 129 0.03 16.04 1.19
CA ASN A 129 0.85 17.19 0.79
C ASN A 129 2.31 16.83 0.38
N HIS A 130 2.49 15.75 -0.39
CA HIS A 130 3.77 15.38 -1.00
C HIS A 130 3.59 15.22 -2.51
N ARG A 131 4.63 15.52 -3.28
CA ARG A 131 4.63 15.39 -4.75
C ARG A 131 4.94 13.96 -5.20
N GLY A 132 5.60 13.19 -4.35
CA GLY A 132 5.99 11.82 -4.65
C GLY A 132 7.07 11.33 -3.70
N ASN A 133 7.71 10.22 -4.07
CA ASN A 133 8.78 9.60 -3.30
C ASN A 133 9.91 9.20 -4.24
N ARG A 134 11.15 9.48 -3.83
CA ARG A 134 12.35 8.94 -4.47
C ARG A 134 12.72 7.64 -3.74
N PHE A 135 12.85 6.57 -4.51
CA PHE A 135 13.21 5.27 -3.99
C PHE A 135 14.66 4.94 -4.37
N THR A 136 15.41 4.42 -3.40
CA THR A 136 16.68 3.73 -3.64
C THR A 136 16.53 2.31 -3.12
N ILE A 137 16.57 1.34 -4.03
CA ILE A 137 16.26 -0.06 -3.74
C ILE A 137 17.47 -0.92 -4.12
N VAL A 138 17.85 -1.83 -3.22
CA VAL A 138 18.90 -2.83 -3.46
C VAL A 138 18.24 -4.20 -3.61
N ALA A 139 18.37 -4.79 -4.80
CA ALA A 139 18.07 -6.19 -5.03
C ALA A 139 19.31 -7.03 -4.67
N ARG A 140 19.17 -7.99 -3.75
CA ARG A 140 20.29 -8.85 -3.31
C ARG A 140 20.14 -10.26 -3.84
N GLY A 141 21.26 -10.89 -4.21
CA GLY A 141 21.27 -12.27 -4.69
C GLY A 141 20.58 -12.42 -6.03
N CYS A 142 20.85 -11.50 -6.97
CA CYS A 142 20.35 -11.61 -8.34
C CYS A 142 20.82 -12.93 -8.98
N SER A 143 19.95 -13.53 -9.78
CA SER A 143 20.16 -14.86 -10.34
C SER A 143 19.51 -14.99 -11.70
N HIS A 144 20.08 -15.87 -12.52
CA HIS A 144 19.45 -16.34 -13.75
C HIS A 144 18.20 -17.17 -13.45
N SER A 145 17.42 -17.45 -14.49
CA SER A 145 16.18 -18.21 -14.41
C SER A 145 16.39 -19.67 -13.94
N ASP A 146 17.58 -20.21 -14.12
CA ASP A 146 17.98 -21.54 -13.64
C ASP A 146 18.48 -21.53 -12.18
N GLY A 147 18.49 -20.37 -11.53
CA GLY A 147 18.91 -20.19 -10.14
C GLY A 147 20.42 -19.97 -9.97
N THR A 148 21.21 -19.95 -11.04
CA THR A 148 22.64 -19.62 -10.95
C THR A 148 22.84 -18.14 -10.63
N PRO A 149 23.83 -17.77 -9.81
CA PRO A 149 24.03 -16.38 -9.39
C PRO A 149 24.52 -15.50 -10.54
N MET A 150 23.97 -14.29 -10.64
CA MET A 150 24.45 -13.25 -11.56
C MET A 150 25.58 -12.44 -10.91
N THR A 151 26.55 -12.02 -11.72
CA THR A 151 27.45 -10.92 -11.37
C THR A 151 26.72 -9.57 -11.39
N GLU A 152 27.31 -8.55 -10.75
CA GLU A 152 26.76 -7.18 -10.79
C GLU A 152 26.64 -6.64 -12.23
N GLN A 153 27.62 -6.94 -13.07
CA GLN A 153 27.64 -6.50 -14.48
C GLN A 153 26.53 -7.16 -15.29
N GLU A 154 26.31 -8.47 -15.11
CA GLU A 154 25.21 -9.19 -15.78
C GLU A 154 23.85 -8.68 -15.32
N ALA A 155 23.66 -8.49 -14.01
CA ALA A 155 22.42 -7.96 -13.47
C ALA A 155 22.14 -6.54 -13.99
N MET A 156 23.15 -5.66 -14.04
CA MET A 156 22.98 -4.30 -14.57
C MET A 156 22.71 -4.29 -16.07
N ALA A 157 23.41 -5.11 -16.85
CA ALA A 157 23.14 -5.25 -18.29
C ALA A 157 21.70 -5.73 -18.54
N GLU A 158 21.20 -6.64 -17.71
CA GLU A 158 19.82 -7.10 -17.77
C GLU A 158 18.80 -6.03 -17.42
N VAL A 159 19.07 -5.23 -16.39
CA VAL A 159 18.23 -4.08 -16.03
C VAL A 159 18.14 -3.08 -17.17
N GLU A 160 19.26 -2.74 -17.82
CA GLU A 160 19.26 -1.84 -18.98
C GLU A 160 18.47 -2.42 -20.16
N ARG A 161 18.53 -3.75 -20.37
CA ARG A 161 17.71 -4.42 -21.37
C ARG A 161 16.21 -4.35 -21.05
N ILE A 162 15.83 -4.61 -19.79
CA ILE A 162 14.44 -4.46 -19.33
C ILE A 162 13.96 -3.02 -19.54
N LYS A 163 14.77 -2.03 -19.15
CA LYS A 163 14.46 -0.61 -19.30
C LYS A 163 14.26 -0.23 -20.77
N ALA A 164 15.18 -0.61 -21.64
CA ALA A 164 15.07 -0.33 -23.08
C ALA A 164 13.81 -0.96 -23.68
N LYS A 165 13.43 -2.16 -23.23
CA LYS A 165 12.20 -2.82 -23.69
C LYS A 165 10.93 -2.14 -23.15
N LEU A 166 10.95 -1.67 -21.89
CA LEU A 166 9.87 -0.85 -21.33
C LEU A 166 9.71 0.46 -22.11
N ASP A 167 10.81 1.17 -22.39
CA ASP A 167 10.80 2.41 -23.15
C ASP A 167 10.20 2.20 -24.55
N GLN A 168 10.50 1.06 -25.19
CA GLN A 168 9.94 0.68 -26.49
C GLN A 168 8.44 0.36 -26.40
N ASN A 169 8.03 -0.45 -25.42
CA ASN A 169 6.67 -1.01 -25.36
C ASN A 169 5.66 -0.03 -24.76
N VAL A 170 6.09 0.81 -23.82
CA VAL A 170 5.22 1.65 -22.98
C VAL A 170 5.50 3.14 -23.18
N GLY A 171 6.74 3.50 -23.48
CA GLY A 171 7.21 4.88 -23.64
C GLY A 171 8.32 5.22 -22.65
N LYS A 172 9.11 6.25 -23.00
CA LYS A 172 10.33 6.62 -22.28
C LYS A 172 10.09 6.95 -20.81
N ASP A 173 10.84 6.29 -19.93
CA ASP A 173 10.78 6.47 -18.47
C ASP A 173 9.36 6.21 -17.89
N LEU A 174 8.56 5.38 -18.58
CA LEU A 174 7.21 5.00 -18.17
C LEU A 174 7.13 3.51 -17.83
N PHE A 175 6.19 3.18 -16.96
CA PHE A 175 5.80 1.80 -16.66
C PHE A 175 4.30 1.75 -16.39
N PRO A 176 3.63 0.62 -16.61
CA PRO A 176 2.20 0.52 -16.34
C PRO A 176 1.91 0.60 -14.84
N ASN A 177 0.92 1.41 -14.46
CA ASN A 177 0.60 1.70 -13.07
C ASN A 177 -0.28 0.60 -12.45
N TRP A 178 0.25 -0.63 -12.38
CA TRP A 178 -0.44 -1.74 -11.73
C TRP A 178 -0.72 -1.50 -10.24
N ILE A 179 -1.85 -1.98 -9.77
CA ILE A 179 -2.21 -1.95 -8.36
C ILE A 179 -1.68 -3.21 -7.67
N GLY A 180 -0.71 -3.03 -6.77
CA GLY A 180 0.01 -4.11 -6.12
C GLY A 180 -0.73 -4.84 -4.98
N PRO A 181 -0.18 -5.97 -4.49
CA PRO A 181 -0.81 -6.84 -3.48
C PRO A 181 -1.23 -6.16 -2.17
N GLN A 182 -0.51 -5.11 -1.76
CA GLN A 182 -0.80 -4.36 -0.54
C GLN A 182 -2.22 -3.77 -0.51
N ARG A 183 -2.83 -3.52 -1.68
CA ARG A 183 -4.21 -3.01 -1.77
C ARG A 183 -5.27 -4.07 -1.46
N PHE A 184 -4.92 -5.35 -1.54
CA PHE A 184 -5.86 -6.47 -1.42
C PHE A 184 -5.79 -7.18 -0.06
N GLY A 185 -4.73 -6.92 0.72
CA GLY A 185 -4.43 -7.58 1.99
C GLY A 185 -3.26 -8.55 1.83
N SER A 186 -2.11 -8.21 2.43
CA SER A 186 -0.87 -8.99 2.32
C SER A 186 -1.06 -10.43 2.81
N GLY A 187 -1.05 -11.41 1.91
CA GLY A 187 -1.15 -12.85 2.20
C GLY A 187 -2.56 -13.44 2.17
N ARG A 188 -3.60 -12.59 2.11
CA ARG A 188 -5.00 -13.02 1.98
C ARG A 188 -5.79 -11.98 1.16
N PRO A 189 -6.00 -12.20 -0.15
CA PRO A 189 -6.75 -11.27 -1.01
C PRO A 189 -8.28 -11.32 -0.77
N VAL A 190 -8.71 -11.56 0.48
CA VAL A 190 -10.12 -11.71 0.87
C VAL A 190 -10.94 -10.46 0.58
N THR A 191 -10.30 -9.30 0.66
CA THR A 191 -10.95 -8.00 0.51
C THR A 191 -11.71 -7.89 -0.81
N ALA A 192 -11.11 -8.37 -1.90
CA ALA A 192 -11.74 -8.35 -3.21
C ALA A 192 -12.83 -9.41 -3.37
N GLU A 193 -12.65 -10.62 -2.81
CA GLU A 193 -13.68 -11.68 -2.89
C GLU A 193 -14.94 -11.29 -2.10
N VAL A 194 -14.77 -10.69 -0.92
CA VAL A 194 -15.88 -10.12 -0.14
C VAL A 194 -16.58 -9.03 -0.95
N GLY A 195 -15.82 -8.14 -1.60
CA GLY A 195 -16.36 -7.12 -2.49
C GLY A 195 -17.20 -7.74 -3.62
N ARG A 196 -16.74 -8.85 -4.21
CA ARG A 196 -17.45 -9.59 -5.27
C ARG A 196 -18.81 -10.12 -4.82
N HIS A 197 -18.88 -10.64 -3.60
CA HIS A 197 -20.15 -11.12 -3.03
C HIS A 197 -21.09 -9.97 -2.71
N ILE A 198 -20.58 -8.86 -2.15
CA ILE A 198 -21.37 -7.67 -1.83
C ILE A 198 -22.04 -7.08 -3.08
N ILE A 199 -21.30 -6.89 -4.18
CA ILE A 199 -21.89 -6.31 -5.41
C ILE A 199 -22.92 -7.22 -6.09
N ALA A 200 -22.92 -8.51 -5.74
CA ALA A 200 -23.84 -9.51 -6.27
C ALA A 200 -25.03 -9.77 -5.33
N ASP A 201 -25.20 -8.94 -4.29
CA ASP A 201 -26.20 -9.09 -3.22
C ASP A 201 -26.13 -10.44 -2.47
N ARG A 202 -24.96 -11.09 -2.47
CA ARG A 202 -24.72 -12.36 -1.77
C ARG A 202 -24.10 -12.11 -0.39
N TRP A 203 -24.91 -11.56 0.51
CA TRP A 203 -24.44 -11.09 1.81
C TRP A 203 -23.94 -12.20 2.73
N GLU A 204 -24.59 -13.36 2.72
CA GLU A 204 -24.14 -14.56 3.44
C GLU A 204 -22.75 -14.97 2.98
N ASP A 205 -22.56 -15.15 1.67
CA ASP A 205 -21.27 -15.49 1.10
C ASP A 205 -20.19 -14.46 1.44
N ALA A 206 -20.53 -13.17 1.48
CA ALA A 206 -19.59 -12.10 1.85
C ALA A 206 -19.08 -12.27 3.29
N VAL A 207 -19.99 -12.51 4.24
CA VAL A 207 -19.65 -12.74 5.65
C VAL A 207 -18.86 -14.03 5.81
N MET A 208 -19.33 -15.13 5.21
CA MET A 208 -18.67 -16.43 5.28
C MET A 208 -17.28 -16.39 4.66
N THR A 209 -17.10 -15.66 3.55
CA THR A 209 -15.80 -15.43 2.93
C THR A 209 -14.86 -14.66 3.87
N TYR A 210 -15.34 -13.58 4.47
CA TYR A 210 -14.53 -12.80 5.41
C TYR A 210 -14.11 -13.62 6.64
N LEU A 211 -15.02 -14.42 7.19
CA LEU A 211 -14.77 -15.24 8.38
C LEU A 211 -13.89 -16.45 8.10
N SER A 212 -14.02 -17.09 6.92
CA SER A 212 -13.59 -18.49 6.75
C SER A 212 -12.64 -18.74 5.57
N MET A 213 -12.48 -17.80 4.62
CA MET A 213 -11.59 -18.00 3.48
C MET A 213 -10.15 -18.25 3.93
N LYS A 214 -9.54 -19.34 3.46
CA LYS A 214 -8.16 -19.73 3.79
C LYS A 214 -7.16 -18.70 3.25
N GLY A 215 -6.18 -18.34 4.07
CA GLY A 215 -5.02 -17.54 3.65
C GLY A 215 -3.93 -18.38 2.99
N ILE A 216 -2.99 -17.75 2.29
CA ILE A 216 -1.83 -18.45 1.69
C ILE A 216 -0.91 -18.99 2.79
N THR A 217 -0.79 -18.24 3.89
CA THR A 217 0.01 -18.60 5.05
C THR A 217 -0.72 -18.10 6.30
N GLU A 218 -1.03 -19.00 7.23
CA GLU A 218 -1.81 -18.68 8.43
C GLU A 218 -1.17 -19.37 9.65
N ASN A 219 -1.32 -18.74 10.82
CA ASN A 219 -1.03 -19.42 12.08
C ASN A 219 -2.05 -20.54 12.30
N THR A 220 -1.63 -21.61 12.98
CA THR A 220 -2.44 -22.81 13.18
C THR A 220 -3.77 -22.53 13.87
N ASP A 221 -3.81 -21.58 14.81
CA ASP A 221 -5.04 -21.19 15.50
C ASP A 221 -6.04 -20.46 14.58
N VAL A 222 -5.55 -19.58 13.71
CA VAL A 222 -6.36 -18.92 12.67
C VAL A 222 -6.87 -19.95 11.66
N GLU A 223 -6.02 -20.89 11.23
CA GLU A 223 -6.42 -21.97 10.31
C GLU A 223 -7.52 -22.85 10.94
N ASN A 224 -7.36 -23.22 12.21
CA ASN A 224 -8.35 -24.00 12.96
C ASN A 224 -9.69 -23.27 13.10
N PHE A 225 -9.67 -21.99 13.50
CA PHE A 225 -10.89 -21.16 13.57
C PHE A 225 -11.62 -21.11 12.22
N ARG A 226 -10.89 -20.86 11.14
CA ARG A 226 -11.48 -20.75 9.81
C ARG A 226 -12.03 -22.07 9.30
N LYS A 227 -11.31 -23.16 9.58
CA LYS A 227 -11.77 -24.53 9.29
C LYS A 227 -13.06 -24.82 10.03
N PHE A 228 -13.13 -24.51 11.32
CA PHE A 228 -14.32 -24.68 12.12
C PHE A 228 -15.53 -23.95 11.53
N ILE A 229 -15.37 -22.67 11.15
CA ILE A 229 -16.46 -21.90 10.51
C ILE A 229 -16.91 -22.55 9.19
N ARG A 230 -16.00 -23.10 8.37
CA ARG A 230 -16.36 -23.79 7.11
C ARG A 230 -17.13 -25.09 7.35
N GLU A 231 -16.82 -25.82 8.41
CA GLU A 231 -17.40 -27.14 8.69
C GLU A 231 -18.69 -27.06 9.49
N ASN A 232 -18.80 -26.11 10.41
CA ASN A 232 -19.89 -26.03 11.39
C ASN A 232 -20.73 -24.75 11.28
N GLY A 233 -20.28 -23.76 10.50
CA GLY A 233 -20.92 -22.45 10.41
C GLY A 233 -20.53 -21.48 11.55
N PRO A 234 -21.06 -20.25 11.53
CA PRO A 234 -20.77 -19.19 12.49
C PRO A 234 -21.59 -19.35 13.79
N ILE A 235 -21.36 -20.44 14.52
CA ILE A 235 -22.05 -20.79 15.77
C ILE A 235 -21.26 -20.34 17.02
N GLU A 236 -21.88 -20.44 18.20
CA GLU A 236 -21.35 -19.89 19.46
C GLU A 236 -19.99 -20.50 19.85
N GLU A 237 -19.78 -21.79 19.58
CA GLU A 237 -18.54 -22.51 19.82
C GLU A 237 -17.34 -21.89 19.07
N ALA A 238 -17.58 -21.20 17.95
CA ALA A 238 -16.52 -20.51 17.23
C ALA A 238 -15.96 -19.30 18.03
N LEU A 239 -16.72 -18.72 18.96
CA LEU A 239 -16.25 -17.65 19.84
C LEU A 239 -15.25 -18.13 20.90
N GLU A 240 -15.23 -19.44 21.20
CA GLU A 240 -14.30 -20.02 22.17
C GLU A 240 -12.90 -20.20 21.58
N ILE A 241 -12.83 -20.50 20.28
CA ILE A 241 -11.57 -20.81 19.58
C ILE A 241 -11.00 -19.62 18.80
N ILE A 242 -11.77 -18.55 18.58
CA ILE A 242 -11.33 -17.41 17.78
C ILE A 242 -10.11 -16.71 18.44
N PRO A 243 -9.00 -16.51 17.71
CA PRO A 243 -7.85 -15.80 18.24
C PRO A 243 -8.15 -14.34 18.64
N LYS A 244 -7.57 -13.89 19.75
CA LYS A 244 -7.86 -12.57 20.36
C LYS A 244 -7.60 -11.36 19.44
N TRP A 245 -6.72 -11.51 18.45
CA TRP A 245 -6.39 -10.44 17.50
C TRP A 245 -7.36 -10.35 16.31
N LEU A 246 -8.23 -11.34 16.09
CA LEU A 246 -9.27 -11.31 15.05
C LEU A 246 -10.52 -10.55 15.54
N GLY A 247 -10.31 -9.30 15.96
CA GLY A 247 -11.36 -8.49 16.58
C GLY A 247 -12.51 -8.13 15.64
N PHE A 248 -12.26 -8.03 14.33
CA PHE A 248 -13.31 -7.74 13.34
C PHE A 248 -14.17 -8.98 13.07
N GLU A 249 -13.53 -10.13 12.88
CA GLU A 249 -14.18 -11.42 12.74
C GLU A 249 -15.03 -11.74 13.97
N LYS A 250 -14.50 -11.51 15.17
CA LYS A 250 -15.24 -11.71 16.43
C LYS A 250 -16.54 -10.90 16.46
N ARG A 251 -16.47 -9.61 16.17
CA ARG A 251 -17.64 -8.72 16.16
C ARG A 251 -18.68 -9.11 15.11
N MET A 252 -18.23 -9.60 13.96
CA MET A 252 -19.11 -10.15 12.93
C MET A 252 -19.81 -11.42 13.42
N LEU A 253 -19.05 -12.35 14.00
CA LEU A 253 -19.56 -13.61 14.55
C LEU A 253 -20.58 -13.36 15.67
N GLU A 254 -20.28 -12.47 16.63
CA GLU A 254 -21.21 -12.05 17.68
C GLU A 254 -22.53 -11.48 17.11
N GLN A 255 -22.48 -10.74 16.00
CA GLN A 255 -23.69 -10.22 15.35
C GLN A 255 -24.54 -11.32 14.74
N ILE A 256 -23.92 -12.28 14.04
CA ILE A 256 -24.62 -13.40 13.41
C ILE A 256 -25.26 -14.32 14.44
N ILE A 257 -24.56 -14.60 15.54
CA ILE A 257 -25.11 -15.40 16.64
C ILE A 257 -26.32 -14.69 17.28
N ARG A 258 -26.21 -13.37 17.50
CA ARG A 258 -27.30 -12.59 18.12
C ARG A 258 -28.52 -12.44 17.20
N GLN A 259 -28.29 -12.25 15.92
CA GLN A 259 -29.31 -12.01 14.90
C GLN A 259 -28.97 -12.84 13.67
N PRO A 260 -29.38 -14.12 13.66
CA PRO A 260 -29.23 -14.99 12.50
C PRO A 260 -29.83 -14.35 11.24
N ASP A 261 -29.25 -14.65 10.09
CA ASP A 261 -29.65 -14.15 8.76
C ASP A 261 -29.50 -12.63 8.50
N ASP A 262 -29.13 -11.82 9.50
CA ASP A 262 -28.80 -10.39 9.29
C ASP A 262 -27.32 -10.21 8.90
N TRP A 263 -26.99 -10.75 7.72
CA TRP A 263 -25.65 -10.71 7.13
C TRP A 263 -25.17 -9.28 6.83
N VAL A 264 -26.10 -8.38 6.51
CA VAL A 264 -25.80 -6.97 6.25
C VAL A 264 -25.33 -6.29 7.54
N ALA A 265 -26.00 -6.53 8.67
CA ALA A 265 -25.57 -5.97 9.95
C ALA A 265 -24.22 -6.53 10.40
N ALA A 266 -23.88 -7.77 10.04
CA ALA A 266 -22.58 -8.36 10.30
C ALA A 266 -21.47 -7.63 9.53
N ILE A 267 -21.62 -7.42 8.22
CA ILE A 267 -20.66 -6.61 7.42
C ILE A 267 -20.52 -5.20 7.98
N LYS A 268 -21.61 -4.58 8.43
CA LYS A 268 -21.60 -3.23 9.05
C LYS A 268 -20.84 -3.16 10.38
N LYS A 269 -20.42 -4.29 10.97
CA LYS A 269 -19.49 -4.29 12.12
C LYS A 269 -18.08 -3.89 11.74
N LEU A 270 -17.71 -4.00 10.46
CA LEU A 270 -16.45 -3.48 9.95
C LEU A 270 -16.46 -1.95 10.00
N PRO A 271 -15.31 -1.31 10.26
CA PRO A 271 -15.16 0.13 10.06
C PRO A 271 -15.53 0.55 8.62
N ASN A 272 -16.13 1.74 8.45
CA ASN A 272 -16.66 2.19 7.17
C ASN A 272 -15.59 2.24 6.05
N ASN A 273 -14.36 2.60 6.40
CA ASN A 273 -13.22 2.58 5.49
C ASN A 273 -12.87 1.16 5.00
N LEU A 274 -13.02 0.14 5.85
CA LEU A 274 -12.76 -1.25 5.47
C LEU A 274 -13.91 -1.82 4.64
N GLN A 275 -15.16 -1.42 4.91
CA GLN A 275 -16.30 -1.74 4.05
C GLN A 275 -16.05 -1.22 2.62
N LEU A 276 -15.70 0.06 2.46
CA LEU A 276 -15.37 0.63 1.15
C LEU A 276 -14.14 -0.03 0.50
N MET A 277 -13.16 -0.45 1.30
CA MET A 277 -11.96 -1.12 0.80
C MET A 277 -12.29 -2.43 0.06
N THR A 278 -13.34 -3.15 0.46
CA THR A 278 -13.79 -4.37 -0.25
C THR A 278 -14.15 -4.08 -1.71
N ILE A 279 -14.92 -3.01 -1.94
CA ILE A 279 -15.34 -2.57 -3.27
C ILE A 279 -14.14 -2.03 -4.06
N HIS A 280 -13.30 -1.20 -3.43
CA HIS A 280 -12.11 -0.64 -4.07
C HIS A 280 -11.10 -1.73 -4.48
N ALA A 281 -10.96 -2.80 -3.68
CA ALA A 281 -10.12 -3.93 -4.02
C ALA A 281 -10.66 -4.67 -5.25
N LEU A 282 -11.97 -4.91 -5.34
CA LEU A 282 -12.55 -5.51 -6.54
C LEU A 282 -12.36 -4.64 -7.79
N GLN A 283 -12.60 -3.32 -7.69
CA GLN A 283 -12.33 -2.38 -8.78
C GLN A 283 -10.86 -2.40 -9.20
N SER A 284 -9.94 -2.60 -8.26
CA SER A 284 -8.51 -2.70 -8.54
C SER A 284 -8.16 -3.95 -9.36
N ILE A 285 -8.85 -5.09 -9.14
CA ILE A 285 -8.72 -6.28 -9.99
C ILE A 285 -9.16 -5.96 -11.42
N VAL A 286 -10.33 -5.32 -11.57
CA VAL A 286 -10.87 -4.95 -12.88
C VAL A 286 -9.90 -4.01 -13.61
N PHE A 287 -9.35 -3.02 -12.91
CA PHE A 287 -8.35 -2.10 -13.45
C PHE A 287 -7.09 -2.85 -13.92
N ASN A 288 -6.51 -3.70 -13.07
CA ASN A 288 -5.32 -4.48 -13.42
C ASN A 288 -5.54 -5.34 -14.66
N LYS A 289 -6.70 -6.04 -14.73
CA LYS A 289 -7.08 -6.85 -15.89
C LYS A 289 -7.28 -6.02 -17.16
N SER A 290 -7.91 -4.85 -17.03
CA SER A 290 -8.14 -3.94 -18.16
C SER A 290 -6.81 -3.39 -18.71
N LEU A 291 -5.89 -3.03 -17.81
CA LEU A 291 -4.55 -2.59 -18.17
C LEU A 291 -3.76 -3.70 -18.88
N ASN A 292 -3.79 -4.92 -18.35
CA ASN A 292 -3.15 -6.07 -18.99
C ASN A 292 -3.77 -6.38 -20.37
N ALA A 293 -5.10 -6.35 -20.48
CA ALA A 293 -5.78 -6.60 -21.76
C ALA A 293 -5.39 -5.56 -22.82
N ARG A 294 -5.25 -4.29 -22.42
CA ARG A 294 -4.79 -3.22 -23.32
C ARG A 294 -3.37 -3.46 -23.81
N ILE A 295 -2.44 -3.77 -22.90
CA ILE A 295 -1.04 -4.10 -23.23
C ILE A 295 -0.98 -5.33 -24.13
N SER A 296 -1.76 -6.38 -23.82
CA SER A 296 -1.81 -7.63 -24.59
C SER A 296 -2.42 -7.47 -25.99
N ALA A 297 -3.15 -6.38 -26.23
CA ALA A 297 -3.68 -6.01 -27.54
C ALA A 297 -2.75 -5.07 -28.32
N ASP A 298 -1.51 -4.87 -27.86
CA ASP A 298 -0.52 -3.95 -28.43
C ASP A 298 -1.03 -2.50 -28.56
N LEU A 299 -1.98 -2.10 -27.70
CA LEU A 299 -2.49 -0.74 -27.65
C LEU A 299 -1.62 0.13 -26.72
N PRO A 300 -1.23 1.35 -27.13
CA PRO A 300 -0.39 2.22 -26.32
C PRO A 300 -1.13 2.64 -25.04
N ILE A 301 -0.42 2.68 -23.91
CA ILE A 301 -1.01 3.15 -22.63
C ILE A 301 -0.60 4.59 -22.27
N SER A 302 0.40 5.14 -22.99
CA SER A 302 0.95 6.47 -22.78
C SER A 302 0.48 7.49 -23.82
N VAL A 303 -0.06 7.01 -24.94
CA VAL A 303 -0.61 7.82 -26.02
C VAL A 303 -2.06 7.39 -26.23
N PRO A 304 -3.02 8.32 -26.18
CA PRO A 304 -4.41 7.96 -26.41
C PRO A 304 -4.69 7.65 -27.88
N VAL A 305 -5.64 6.76 -28.11
CA VAL A 305 -6.20 6.42 -29.43
C VAL A 305 -7.69 6.73 -29.47
N ALA A 306 -8.28 6.77 -30.66
CA ALA A 306 -9.72 7.01 -30.83
C ALA A 306 -10.55 6.04 -29.96
N GLY A 307 -11.51 6.59 -29.22
CA GLY A 307 -12.34 5.90 -28.25
C GLY A 307 -11.81 5.90 -26.80
N ASP A 308 -10.58 6.36 -26.56
CA ASP A 308 -10.05 6.48 -25.20
C ASP A 308 -10.69 7.63 -24.43
N LEU A 309 -10.77 7.47 -23.10
CA LEU A 309 -11.18 8.53 -22.19
C LEU A 309 -9.93 9.19 -21.57
N VAL A 310 -9.75 10.49 -21.81
CA VAL A 310 -8.63 11.29 -21.27
C VAL A 310 -9.16 12.46 -20.46
N GLY A 311 -8.49 12.81 -19.37
CA GLY A 311 -8.86 13.95 -18.53
C GLY A 311 -7.65 14.70 -18.01
N ARG A 312 -7.89 15.91 -17.49
CA ARG A 312 -6.85 16.75 -16.90
C ARG A 312 -6.43 16.21 -15.54
N ILE A 313 -5.15 16.39 -15.25
CA ILE A 313 -4.57 16.08 -13.96
C ILE A 313 -4.38 17.39 -13.19
N ASP A 314 -4.81 17.43 -11.93
CA ASP A 314 -4.62 18.59 -11.06
C ASP A 314 -3.17 18.73 -10.56
N GLU A 315 -2.87 19.79 -9.80
CA GLU A 315 -1.53 20.03 -9.24
C GLU A 315 -1.05 18.92 -8.29
N LYS A 316 -1.95 18.04 -7.83
CA LYS A 316 -1.67 16.92 -6.93
C LYS A 316 -1.53 15.60 -7.67
N GLY A 317 -1.62 15.59 -9.00
CA GLY A 317 -1.52 14.36 -9.77
C GLY A 317 -2.84 13.57 -9.84
N GLN A 318 -3.98 14.16 -9.48
CA GLN A 318 -5.29 13.50 -9.50
C GLN A 318 -6.06 13.84 -10.78
N LEU A 319 -6.69 12.82 -11.38
CA LEU A 319 -7.57 12.99 -12.54
C LEU A 319 -8.85 13.72 -12.13
N ASP A 320 -9.13 14.84 -12.79
CA ASP A 320 -10.42 15.50 -12.69
C ASP A 320 -11.44 14.76 -13.57
N ALA A 321 -12.27 13.91 -12.95
CA ALA A 321 -13.25 13.10 -13.66
C ALA A 321 -14.26 13.93 -14.48
N GLY A 322 -14.55 15.17 -14.07
CA GLY A 322 -15.46 16.06 -14.79
C GLY A 322 -14.83 16.65 -16.07
N SER A 323 -13.51 16.57 -16.19
CA SER A 323 -12.76 17.04 -17.36
C SER A 323 -12.56 15.96 -18.43
N CYS A 324 -13.04 14.74 -18.19
CA CYS A 324 -12.81 13.62 -19.08
C CYS A 324 -13.56 13.79 -20.41
N ILE A 325 -12.85 13.61 -21.51
CA ILE A 325 -13.38 13.62 -22.88
C ILE A 325 -12.99 12.34 -23.60
N VAL A 326 -13.82 11.94 -24.57
CA VAL A 326 -13.51 10.83 -25.47
C VAL A 326 -12.63 11.36 -26.61
N VAL A 327 -11.57 10.64 -26.92
CA VAL A 327 -10.70 10.95 -28.06
C VAL A 327 -11.39 10.50 -29.34
N GLU A 328 -11.48 11.42 -30.31
CA GLU A 328 -12.11 11.19 -31.62
C GLU A 328 -11.20 10.46 -32.60
#